data_AF-A0A6P0HFM4-F1
#
_entry.id   AF-A0A6P0HFM4-F1
#
_cell.length_a   1.000
_cell.length_b   1.000
_cell.length_c   1.000
_cell.angle_alpha   90.00
_cell.angle_beta   90.00
_cell.angle_gamma   90.00
#
_symmetry.space_group_name_H-M   'P 1'
#
loop_
_entity.id
_entity.type
_entity.pdbx_description
1 polymer ?
#
loop_
_entity_poly.entity_id
_entity_poly.type
_entity_poly.pdbx_seq_one_letter_code
_entity_poly.pdbx_strand_id
1 'polypeptide(L)'
;MIPVPSSLAVYALTAFCAVVVVVTRWILGSGRSTGHGVSPLVLGAHTGAGLLATVVWTVFVLVPADGEAWHSALGAVGLGAWWVTGWFGVLLLGRWLPSRGRHSDARDRRWFLGLLLAVVGHVGVLVSGVVFTLGYLFGAV
;
A
#
# COMPACT_ATOMS: atom_id res chain seq x y z
N MET A 1 1.93 -25.76 10.49
CA MET A 1 1.80 -24.48 11.22
C MET A 1 2.57 -23.44 10.42
N ILE A 2 1.88 -22.46 9.82
CA ILE A 2 2.57 -21.34 9.16
C ILE A 2 3.15 -20.50 10.30
N PRO A 3 4.47 -20.22 10.33
CA PRO A 3 5.05 -19.38 11.37
C PRO A 3 4.39 -18.00 11.32
N VAL A 4 3.69 -17.65 12.40
CA VAL A 4 3.16 -16.31 12.62
C VAL A 4 4.33 -15.31 12.60
N PRO A 5 4.14 -14.10 12.06
CA PRO A 5 5.24 -13.16 11.90
C PRO A 5 5.81 -12.80 13.29
N SER A 6 7.13 -12.87 13.43
CA SER A 6 7.83 -12.13 14.47
C SER A 6 7.39 -10.68 14.44
N SER A 7 7.16 -10.03 15.58
CA SER A 7 6.80 -8.59 15.69
C SER A 7 7.61 -7.68 14.74
N LEU A 8 8.87 -8.02 14.49
CA LEU A 8 9.74 -7.37 13.50
C LEU A 8 9.15 -7.30 12.08
N ALA A 9 8.54 -8.39 11.59
CA ALA A 9 7.97 -8.45 10.24
C ALA A 9 6.77 -7.50 10.10
N VAL A 10 5.93 -7.40 11.13
CA VAL A 10 4.77 -6.49 11.14
C VAL A 10 5.26 -5.04 11.10
N TYR A 11 6.28 -4.70 11.90
CA TYR A 11 6.90 -3.38 11.86
C TYR A 11 7.55 -3.08 10.51
N ALA A 12 8.31 -4.02 9.95
CA ALA A 12 8.97 -3.85 8.65
C ALA A 12 7.97 -3.66 7.52
N LEU A 13 6.90 -4.47 7.48
CA LEU A 13 5.83 -4.34 6.49
C LEU A 13 5.04 -3.05 6.66
N THR A 14 4.82 -2.59 7.90
CA THR A 14 4.15 -1.31 8.18
C THR A 14 4.97 -0.15 7.63
N ALA A 15 6.28 -0.14 7.91
CA ALA A 15 7.21 0.85 7.37
C ALA A 15 7.28 0.80 5.84
N PHE A 16 7.36 -0.40 5.25
CA PHE A 16 7.33 -0.59 3.80
C PHE A 16 6.06 0.01 3.17
N CYS A 17 4.88 -0.30 3.71
CA CYS A 17 3.62 0.23 3.20
C CYS A 17 3.55 1.76 3.30
N ALA A 18 4.02 2.34 4.43
CA ALA A 18 4.10 3.79 4.59
C ALA A 18 5.03 4.43 3.53
N VAL A 19 6.20 3.83 3.28
CA VAL A 19 7.12 4.27 2.23
C VAL A 19 6.45 4.22 0.86
N VAL A 20 5.74 3.14 0.53
CA VAL A 20 5.03 3.01 -0.75
C VAL A 20 4.01 4.14 -0.95
N VAL A 21 3.23 4.49 0.08
CA VAL A 21 2.26 5.59 0.02
C VAL A 21 2.96 6.92 -0.25
N VAL A 22 4.00 7.24 0.51
CA VAL A 22 4.76 8.50 0.38
C VAL A 22 5.42 8.60 -0.99
N VAL A 23 6.12 7.55 -1.42
CA VAL A 23 6.81 7.51 -2.72
C VAL A 23 5.80 7.63 -3.86
N THR A 24 4.66 6.94 -3.78
CA THR A 24 3.59 7.04 -4.79
C THR A 24 3.08 8.47 -4.91
N ARG A 25 2.78 9.12 -3.78
CA ARG A 25 2.31 10.51 -3.77
C ARG A 25 3.38 11.46 -4.29
N TRP A 26 4.64 11.26 -3.90
CA TRP A 26 5.74 12.12 -4.32
C TRP A 26 6.00 12.02 -5.83
N ILE A 27 6.08 10.81 -6.37
CA ILE A 27 6.33 10.59 -7.81
C ILE A 27 5.18 11.14 -8.66
N LEU A 28 3.93 10.77 -8.33
CA LEU A 28 2.77 11.12 -9.14
C LEU A 28 2.31 12.58 -8.91
N GLY A 29 2.54 13.13 -7.72
CA GLY A 29 2.18 14.51 -7.39
C GLY A 29 3.18 15.56 -7.89
N SER A 30 4.41 15.17 -8.20
CA SER A 30 5.45 16.10 -8.68
C SER A 30 5.57 16.17 -10.21
N GLY A 31 4.74 15.44 -10.97
CA GLY A 31 4.85 15.35 -12.42
C GLY A 31 6.11 14.62 -12.91
N ARG A 32 6.85 13.95 -12.01
CA ARG A 32 8.09 13.22 -12.31
C ARG A 32 7.85 11.79 -12.80
N SER A 33 6.61 11.44 -13.13
CA SER A 33 6.20 10.09 -13.46
C SER A 33 6.37 9.79 -14.95
N THR A 34 7.00 8.66 -15.27
CA THR A 34 6.89 8.02 -16.59
C THR A 34 5.56 7.25 -16.68
N GLY A 35 4.93 7.18 -17.86
CA GLY A 35 3.64 6.49 -18.08
C GLY A 35 2.45 7.45 -18.22
N HIS A 36 1.24 6.90 -18.35
CA HIS A 36 0.03 7.72 -18.53
C HIS A 36 -0.36 8.48 -17.25
N GLY A 37 -1.08 9.59 -17.44
CA GLY A 37 -1.66 10.35 -16.33
C GLY A 37 -2.64 9.53 -15.50
N VAL A 38 -2.77 9.88 -14.22
CA VAL A 38 -3.72 9.24 -13.29
C VAL A 38 -4.79 10.22 -12.87
N SER A 39 -5.98 9.69 -12.55
CA SER A 39 -7.04 10.51 -11.95
C SER A 39 -6.59 11.10 -10.60
N PRO A 40 -6.75 12.42 -10.38
CA PRO A 40 -6.45 13.05 -9.09
C PRO A 40 -7.25 12.45 -7.94
N LEU A 41 -8.48 11.98 -8.21
CA LEU A 41 -9.34 11.32 -7.23
C LEU A 41 -8.75 9.99 -6.78
N VAL A 42 -8.28 9.16 -7.73
CA VAL A 42 -7.67 7.85 -7.43
C VAL A 42 -6.38 8.03 -6.61
N LEU A 43 -5.53 8.99 -7.01
CA LEU A 43 -4.32 9.31 -6.26
C LEU A 43 -4.63 9.88 -4.87
N GLY A 44 -5.64 10.74 -4.76
CA GLY A 44 -6.11 11.31 -3.51
C GLY A 44 -6.64 10.25 -2.56
N ALA A 45 -7.50 9.34 -3.04
CA ALA A 45 -8.04 8.23 -2.26
C ALA A 45 -6.93 7.28 -1.79
N HIS A 46 -5.99 6.90 -2.67
CA HIS A 46 -4.83 6.09 -2.29
C HIS A 46 -4.02 6.74 -1.15
N THR A 47 -3.71 8.03 -1.30
CA THR A 47 -2.88 8.77 -0.34
C THR A 47 -3.59 8.99 0.98
N GLY A 48 -4.86 9.41 0.93
CA GLY A 48 -5.67 9.65 2.13
C GLY A 48 -5.92 8.38 2.93
N ALA A 49 -6.33 7.30 2.26
CA ALA A 49 -6.48 5.99 2.89
C ALA A 49 -5.13 5.47 3.42
N GLY A 50 -4.04 5.65 2.67
CA GLY A 50 -2.70 5.21 3.08
C GLY A 50 -2.17 5.95 4.30
N LEU A 51 -2.44 7.26 4.39
CA LEU A 51 -2.09 8.06 5.56
C LEU A 51 -2.91 7.64 6.78
N LEU A 52 -4.22 7.49 6.61
CA LEU A 52 -5.11 7.00 7.67
C LEU A 52 -4.65 5.62 8.17
N ALA A 53 -4.40 4.69 7.24
CA ALA A 53 -3.91 3.35 7.54
C ALA A 53 -2.59 3.41 8.30
N THR A 54 -1.63 4.21 7.82
CA THR A 54 -0.31 4.36 8.46
C THR A 54 -0.45 4.82 9.91
N VAL A 55 -1.22 5.89 10.15
CA VAL A 55 -1.37 6.46 11.50
C VAL A 55 -2.13 5.50 12.42
N VAL A 56 -3.32 5.07 12.00
CA VAL A 56 -4.21 4.23 12.83
C VAL A 56 -3.57 2.88 13.13
N TRP A 57 -3.02 2.22 12.11
CA TRP A 57 -2.36 0.92 12.29
C TRP A 57 -1.11 1.03 13.16
N THR A 58 -0.30 2.07 12.99
CA THR A 58 0.91 2.27 13.82
C THR A 58 0.53 2.47 15.29
N VAL A 59 -0.52 3.24 15.57
CA VAL A 59 -1.04 3.39 16.95
C VAL A 59 -1.51 2.05 17.49
N PHE A 60 -2.26 1.28 16.72
CA PHE A 60 -2.72 -0.06 17.12
C PHE A 60 -1.56 -0.99 17.50
N VAL A 61 -0.50 -1.08 16.68
CA VAL A 61 0.62 -2.00 16.95
C VAL A 61 1.54 -1.50 18.07
N LEU A 62 1.68 -0.19 18.27
CA LEU A 62 2.62 0.37 19.26
C LEU A 62 2.01 0.62 20.64
N VAL A 63 0.69 0.82 20.73
CA VAL A 63 0.02 1.12 22.00
C VAL A 63 -0.59 -0.16 22.56
N PRO A 64 -0.06 -0.70 23.68
CA PRO A 64 -0.66 -1.84 24.35
C PRO A 64 -2.02 -1.44 24.94
N ALA A 65 -3.04 -2.26 24.72
CA ALA A 65 -4.39 -2.03 25.24
C ALA A 65 -5.19 -3.33 25.31
N ASP A 66 -4.59 -4.34 25.96
CA ASP A 66 -5.13 -5.69 26.08
C ASP A 66 -6.57 -5.65 26.62
N GLY A 67 -7.52 -6.17 25.83
CA GLY A 67 -8.92 -6.32 26.22
C GLY A 67 -9.80 -5.07 26.02
N GLU A 68 -9.26 -3.97 25.48
CA GLU A 68 -10.06 -2.77 25.26
C GLU A 68 -10.72 -2.75 23.86
N ALA A 69 -12.04 -2.50 23.83
CA ALA A 69 -12.82 -2.51 22.59
C ALA A 69 -12.34 -1.48 21.55
N TRP A 70 -11.84 -0.32 21.99
CA TRP A 70 -11.33 0.71 21.09
C TRP A 70 -10.05 0.26 20.38
N HIS A 71 -9.20 -0.56 21.02
CA HIS A 71 -7.95 -1.04 20.42
C HIS A 71 -8.23 -2.01 19.27
N SER A 72 -9.16 -2.95 19.49
CA SER A 72 -9.67 -3.80 18.41
C SER A 72 -10.29 -2.98 17.28
N ALA A 73 -11.06 -1.93 17.60
CA ALA A 73 -11.62 -1.05 16.58
C ALA A 73 -10.53 -0.33 15.76
N LEU A 74 -9.45 0.15 16.39
CA LEU A 74 -8.31 0.75 15.68
C LEU A 74 -7.66 -0.26 14.73
N GLY A 75 -7.41 -1.50 15.18
CA GLY A 75 -6.84 -2.55 14.33
C GLY A 75 -7.72 -2.82 13.10
N ALA A 76 -9.03 -2.97 13.29
CA ALA A 76 -9.98 -3.17 12.20
C ALA A 76 -10.03 -1.98 11.22
N VAL A 77 -10.08 -0.74 11.73
CA VAL A 77 -10.10 0.48 10.90
C VAL A 77 -8.80 0.64 10.12
N GLY A 78 -7.65 0.46 10.77
CA GLY A 78 -6.33 0.52 10.14
C GLY A 78 -6.17 -0.55 9.06
N LEU A 79 -6.63 -1.78 9.32
CA LEU A 79 -6.60 -2.87 8.35
C LEU A 79 -7.50 -2.60 7.14
N GLY A 80 -8.73 -2.12 7.39
CA GLY A 80 -9.66 -1.72 6.33
C GLY A 80 -9.05 -0.61 5.46
N ALA A 81 -8.42 0.38 6.08
CA ALA A 81 -7.73 1.44 5.37
C ALA A 81 -6.55 0.91 4.52
N TRP A 82 -5.74 -0.04 5.01
CA TRP A 82 -4.67 -0.67 4.21
C TRP A 82 -5.22 -1.40 2.99
N TRP A 83 -6.34 -2.12 3.11
CA TRP A 83 -6.99 -2.77 1.98
C TRP A 83 -7.47 -1.76 0.95
N VAL A 84 -8.11 -0.67 1.38
CA VAL A 84 -8.51 0.42 0.48
C VAL A 84 -7.30 1.00 -0.24
N THR A 85 -6.20 1.29 0.47
CA THR A 85 -4.95 1.76 -0.12
C THR A 85 -4.41 0.79 -1.18
N GLY A 86 -4.41 -0.51 -0.87
CA GLY A 86 -3.99 -1.57 -1.79
C GLY A 86 -4.82 -1.60 -3.07
N TRP A 87 -6.15 -1.56 -2.96
CA TRP A 87 -7.05 -1.53 -4.12
C TRP A 87 -6.83 -0.32 -5.01
N PHE A 88 -6.75 0.88 -4.42
CA PHE A 88 -6.42 2.07 -5.20
C PHE A 88 -5.00 2.03 -5.78
N GLY A 89 -4.05 1.38 -5.10
CA GLY A 89 -2.71 1.11 -5.64
C GLY A 89 -2.75 0.25 -6.91
N VAL A 90 -3.58 -0.79 -6.92
CA VAL A 90 -3.82 -1.60 -8.13
C VAL A 90 -4.45 -0.76 -9.25
N LEU A 91 -5.43 0.10 -8.93
CA LEU A 91 -5.99 1.01 -9.94
C LEU A 91 -4.93 1.94 -10.53
N LEU A 92 -3.98 2.42 -9.74
CA LEU A 92 -2.85 3.22 -10.20
C LEU A 92 -1.92 2.43 -11.14
N LEU A 93 -1.81 1.11 -11.02
CA LEU A 93 -1.05 0.28 -11.97
C LEU A 93 -1.63 0.33 -13.39
N GLY A 94 -2.93 0.63 -13.53
CA GLY A 94 -3.60 0.77 -14.83
C GLY A 94 -2.92 1.78 -15.76
N ARG A 95 -2.18 2.76 -15.21
CA ARG A 95 -1.42 3.76 -16.00
C ARG A 95 -0.30 3.17 -16.86
N TRP A 96 0.10 1.93 -16.57
CA TRP A 96 1.12 1.19 -17.30
C TRP A 96 0.55 0.26 -18.38
N LEU A 97 -0.77 0.13 -18.49
CA LEU A 97 -1.39 -0.68 -19.53
C LEU A 97 -1.03 -0.13 -20.93
N PRO A 98 -0.68 -1.00 -21.90
CA PRO A 98 -0.36 -0.56 -23.25
C PRO A 98 -1.55 0.19 -23.89
N SER A 99 -1.29 1.35 -24.48
CA SER A 99 -2.27 1.95 -25.40
C SER A 99 -2.35 1.09 -26.67
N ARG A 100 -3.56 0.80 -27.14
CA ARG A 100 -3.80 -0.07 -28.32
C ARG A 100 -3.53 0.68 -29.63
N GLY A 101 -2.29 1.13 -29.85
CA GLY A 101 -1.87 1.88 -31.04
C GLY A 101 -0.72 1.20 -31.80
N ARG A 102 -0.73 1.28 -33.14
CA ARG A 102 0.18 0.56 -34.06
C ARG A 102 1.58 1.16 -34.20
N HIS A 103 1.94 2.15 -33.38
CA HIS A 103 3.28 2.73 -33.35
C HIS A 103 3.81 2.57 -31.93
N SER A 104 4.71 1.61 -31.78
CA SER A 104 5.31 1.21 -30.51
C SER A 104 5.93 2.42 -29.82
N ASP A 105 5.38 2.78 -28.66
CA ASP A 105 6.09 3.51 -27.62
C ASP A 105 7.48 2.89 -27.48
N ALA A 106 8.53 3.70 -27.63
CA ALA A 106 9.89 3.27 -27.33
C ALA A 106 9.98 3.03 -25.80
N ARG A 107 9.65 1.80 -25.38
CA ARG A 107 9.73 1.36 -23.99
C ARG A 107 11.20 1.28 -23.59
N ASP A 108 11.68 2.35 -22.96
CA ASP A 108 13.04 2.42 -22.48
C ASP A 108 13.21 1.71 -21.13
N ARG A 109 14.46 1.55 -20.70
CA ARG A 109 14.79 0.90 -19.41
C ARG A 109 14.14 1.61 -18.21
N ARG A 110 13.90 2.92 -18.29
CA ARG A 110 13.29 3.72 -17.21
C ARG A 110 11.80 3.42 -17.08
N TRP A 111 11.10 3.19 -18.19
CA TRP A 111 9.72 2.75 -18.21
C TRP A 111 9.55 1.39 -17.51
N PHE A 112 10.36 0.40 -17.88
CA PHE A 112 10.30 -0.94 -17.27
C PHE A 112 10.63 -0.93 -15.77
N LEU A 113 11.65 -0.16 -15.37
CA LEU A 113 12.00 -0.01 -13.97
C LEU A 113 10.86 0.65 -13.18
N GLY A 114 10.24 1.70 -13.73
CA GLY A 114 9.08 2.35 -13.11
C GLY A 114 7.88 1.40 -12.95
N LEU A 115 7.60 0.58 -13.96
CA LEU A 115 6.55 -0.45 -13.88
C LEU A 115 6.86 -1.47 -12.79
N LEU A 116 8.08 -2.02 -12.78
CA LEU A 116 8.47 -3.04 -11.81
C LEU A 116 8.40 -2.50 -10.38
N LEU A 117 8.91 -1.30 -10.13
CA LEU A 117 8.83 -0.65 -8.82
C LEU A 117 7.38 -0.43 -8.38
N ALA A 118 6.51 0.02 -9.30
CA ALA A 118 5.10 0.23 -8.99
C ALA A 118 4.40 -1.10 -8.65
N VAL A 119 4.65 -2.15 -9.43
CA VAL A 119 4.09 -3.49 -9.21
C VAL A 119 4.58 -4.05 -7.87
N VAL A 120 5.88 -4.04 -7.61
CA VAL A 120 6.45 -4.51 -6.34
C VAL A 120 5.88 -3.74 -5.15
N GLY A 121 5.78 -2.41 -5.26
CA GLY A 121 5.19 -1.58 -4.22
C GLY A 121 3.75 -1.96 -3.89
N HIS A 122 2.88 -1.99 -4.89
CA HIS A 122 1.44 -2.22 -4.65
C HIS A 122 1.09 -3.68 -4.38
N VAL A 123 1.76 -4.64 -5.03
CA VAL A 123 1.62 -6.06 -4.67
C VAL A 123 2.14 -6.31 -3.26
N GLY A 124 3.27 -5.69 -2.90
CA GLY A 124 3.79 -5.73 -1.54
C GLY A 124 2.77 -5.23 -0.51
N VAL A 125 2.07 -4.12 -0.78
CA VAL A 125 1.01 -3.61 0.11
C VAL A 125 -0.14 -4.61 0.25
N LEU A 126 -0.55 -5.29 -0.81
CA LEU A 126 -1.60 -6.32 -0.73
C LEU A 126 -1.15 -7.53 0.09
N VAL A 127 0.10 -7.99 -0.12
CA VAL A 127 0.68 -9.08 0.68
C VAL A 127 0.76 -8.69 2.15
N SER A 128 1.20 -7.47 2.46
CA SER A 128 1.17 -6.92 3.82
C SER A 128 -0.25 -6.92 4.40
N GLY A 129 -1.25 -6.52 3.63
CA GLY A 129 -2.66 -6.55 4.04
C GLY A 129 -3.12 -7.95 4.44
N VAL A 130 -2.72 -8.98 3.69
CA VAL A 130 -2.98 -10.39 4.07
C VAL A 130 -2.26 -10.74 5.37
N VAL A 131 -0.97 -10.42 5.50
CA VAL A 131 -0.19 -10.71 6.71
C VAL A 131 -0.78 -10.01 7.94
N PHE A 132 -1.17 -8.74 7.83
CA PHE A 132 -1.82 -7.97 8.88
C PHE A 132 -3.19 -8.54 9.24
N THR A 133 -3.97 -8.98 8.25
CA THR A 133 -5.26 -9.63 8.49
C THR A 133 -5.09 -10.91 9.30
N LEU A 134 -4.15 -11.78 8.90
CA LEU A 134 -3.87 -13.01 9.63
C LEU A 134 -3.32 -12.71 11.03
N GLY A 135 -2.43 -11.73 11.16
CA GLY A 135 -1.91 -11.30 12.46
C GLY A 135 -3.02 -10.84 13.39
N TYR A 136 -3.90 -9.96 12.91
CA TYR A 136 -5.03 -9.42 13.67
C TYR A 136 -6.02 -10.52 14.08
N LEU A 137 -6.38 -11.42 13.16
CA LEU A 137 -7.33 -12.50 13.43
C LEU A 137 -6.80 -13.56 14.42
N PHE A 138 -5.48 -13.79 14.43
CA PHE A 138 -4.86 -14.80 15.29
C PHE A 138 -4.18 -14.20 16.53
N GLY A 139 -4.34 -12.90 16.81
CA GLY A 139 -3.76 -12.24 17.98
C GLY A 139 -2.23 -12.20 17.99
N ALA A 140 -1.61 -12.15 16.81
CA ALA A 140 -0.15 -12.06 16.66
C ALA A 140 0.37 -10.61 16.54
N VAL A 141 -0.52 -9.62 16.67
CA VAL A 141 -0.27 -8.17 16.67
C VAL A 141 -1.25 -7.45 17.58
#